data_AF-A0A6P0SSY0-F1
#
_entry.id   AF-A0A6P0SSY0-F1
#
_cell.length_a   1.000
_cell.length_b   1.000
_cell.length_c   1.000
_cell.angle_alpha   90.00
_cell.angle_beta   90.00
_cell.angle_gamma   90.00
#
_symmetry.space_group_name_H-M   'P 1'
#
loop_
_entity.id
_entity.type
_entity.pdbx_description
1 polymer ?
#
loop_
_entity_poly.entity_id
_entity_poly.type
_entity_poly.pdbx_seq_one_letter_code
_entity_poly.pdbx_strand_id
1 'polypeptide(L)' 'INAQARNQDQSIQLDFSCEAGDRFSVKIALDNASVIEEFVI' A
#
# COMPACT_ATOMS: atom_id res chain seq x y z
N ILE A 1 -2.70 -7.08 -10.10
CA ILE A 1 -2.90 -6.02 -9.10
C ILE A 1 -3.71 -4.93 -9.80
N ASN A 2 -4.98 -4.74 -9.42
CA ASN A 2 -5.86 -3.74 -10.02
C ASN A 2 -6.04 -2.61 -9.00
N ALA A 3 -5.43 -1.45 -9.24
CA ALA A 3 -5.67 -0.25 -8.44
C ALA A 3 -6.69 0.63 -9.18
N GLN A 4 -7.84 0.91 -8.56
CA GLN A 4 -8.83 1.85 -9.09
C GLN A 4 -8.87 3.10 -8.21
N ALA A 5 -8.55 4.26 -8.81
CA ALA A 5 -8.68 5.54 -8.14
C ALA A 5 -10.17 5.98 -8.13
N ARG A 6 -10.78 6.14 -6.95
CA ARG A 6 -12.13 6.70 -6.80
C ARG A 6 -12.04 8.22 -6.68
N ASN A 7 -12.75 8.91 -7.57
CA ASN A 7 -12.56 10.31 -7.92
C ASN A 7 -13.16 11.35 -6.92
N GLN A 8 -13.23 11.04 -5.62
CA GLN A 8 -13.85 11.95 -4.63
C GLN A 8 -13.13 12.05 -3.27
N ASP A 9 -12.24 11.10 -2.94
CA ASP A 9 -11.31 11.20 -1.81
C ASP A 9 -9.92 10.85 -2.36
N GLN A 10 -8.90 11.68 -2.13
CA GLN A 10 -7.53 11.49 -2.64
C GLN A 10 -6.79 10.33 -1.92
N SER A 11 -7.45 9.18 -1.77
CA SER A 11 -6.90 7.99 -1.14
C SER A 11 -6.61 6.92 -2.18
N ILE A 12 -5.44 6.28 -2.04
CA ILE A 12 -5.12 5.05 -2.76
C ILE A 12 -5.44 3.89 -1.80
N GLN A 13 -6.35 3.01 -2.19
CA GLN A 13 -6.61 1.76 -1.47
C GLN A 13 -5.82 0.63 -2.13
N LEU A 14 -5.06 -0.11 -1.32
CA LEU A 14 -4.29 -1.27 -1.73
C LEU A 14 -4.79 -2.48 -0.94
N ASP A 15 -5.34 -3.48 -1.64
CA ASP A 15 -5.80 -4.73 -1.02
C ASP A 15 -4.74 -5.82 -1.22
N PHE A 16 -4.30 -6.42 -0.11
CA PHE A 16 -3.30 -7.49 -0.08
C PHE A 16 -3.91 -8.73 0.55
N SER A 17 -3.60 -9.90 -0.02
CA SER A 17 -3.90 -11.20 0.58
C SER A 17 -2.62 -11.80 1.13
N CYS A 18 -2.59 -12.06 2.43
CA CYS A 18 -1.43 -12.61 3.15
C CYS A 18 -1.90 -13.72 4.09
N GLU A 19 -1.01 -14.64 4.43
CA GLU A 19 -1.24 -15.61 5.51
C GLU A 19 -0.80 -15.03 6.86
N ALA A 20 -1.32 -15.58 7.96
CA ALA A 20 -0.94 -15.15 9.30
C ALA A 20 0.55 -15.43 9.56
N GLY A 21 1.27 -14.42 10.04
CA GLY A 21 2.72 -14.48 10.24
C GLY A 21 3.57 -14.05 9.04
N ASP A 22 2.94 -13.76 7.89
CA ASP A 22 3.64 -13.15 6.76
C ASP A 22 4.12 -11.75 7.12
N ARG A 23 5.32 -11.42 6.63
CA ARG A 23 5.89 -10.07 6.71
C ARG A 23 5.85 -9.43 5.34
N PHE A 24 5.25 -8.26 5.25
CA PHE A 24 5.29 -7.46 4.04
C PHE A 24 5.55 -5.99 4.37
N SER A 25 6.04 -5.27 3.39
CA SER A 25 6.24 -3.82 3.49
C SER A 25 5.66 -3.14 2.26
N VAL A 26 5.13 -1.94 2.47
CA VAL A 26 4.63 -1.09 1.39
C VAL A 26 5.54 0.12 1.31
N LYS A 27 6.19 0.30 0.16
CA LYS A 27 6.96 1.50 -0.15
C LYS A 27 6.20 2.35 -1.15
N ILE A 28 5.92 3.59 -0.77
CA ILE A 28 5.36 4.59 -1.68
C ILE A 28 6.47 5.59 -1.98
N ALA A 29 6.81 5.76 -3.25
CA ALA A 29 7.79 6.72 -3.71
C ALA A 29 7.14 7.72 -4.68
N LEU A 30 7.33 8.99 -4.38
CA LEU A 30 7.09 10.15 -5.23
C LEU A 30 8.46 10.73 -5.62
N ASP A 31 8.51 11.56 -6.66
CA ASP A 31 9.77 12.05 -7.28
C ASP A 31 10.88 12.40 -6.27
N ASN A 32 10.56 13.16 -5.22
CA ASN A 32 11.52 13.61 -4.22
C ASN A 32 11.24 13.10 -2.80
N ALA A 33 10.28 12.18 -2.62
CA ALA A 33 9.85 11.74 -1.30
C ALA A 33 9.50 10.26 -1.30
N SER A 34 9.87 9.54 -0.25
CA SER A 34 9.42 8.16 -0.08
C SER A 34 9.06 7.87 1.37
N VAL A 35 8.01 7.06 1.55
CA VAL A 35 7.63 6.49 2.83
C VAL A 35 7.63 4.97 2.70
N ILE A 36 8.09 4.29 3.75
CA ILE A 36 8.06 2.83 3.88
C ILE A 36 7.33 2.54 5.18
N GLU A 37 6.31 1.68 5.09
CA GLU A 37 5.61 1.14 6.26
C GLU A 37 5.73 -0.37 6.26
N GLU A 38 6.03 -0.92 7.44
CA GLU A 38 6.16 -2.36 7.68
C GLU A 38 4.92 -2.87 8.42
N PHE A 39 4.38 -3.99 7.95
CA PHE A 39 3.16 -4.57 8.49
C PHE A 39 3.39 -6.03 8.88
N VAL A 40 2.71 -6.43 9.96
CA VAL A 40 2.63 -7.83 10.43
C VAL A 40 1.16 -8.21 10.43
N ILE A 41 0.83 -9.34 9.77
CA ILE A 41 -0.53 -9.91 9.70
C ILE A 41 -0.69 -10.99 10.74
#